data_AF-A0A3M1S114-F1
#
_entry.id   AF-A0A3M1S114-F1
#
_cell.length_a   1.000
_cell.length_b   1.000
_cell.length_c   1.000
_cell.angle_alpha   90.00
_cell.angle_beta   90.00
_cell.angle_gamma   90.00
#
_symmetry.space_group_name_H-M   'P 1'
#
loop_
_entity.id
_entity.type
_entity.pdbx_description
1 polymer ?
#
loop_
_entity_poly.entity_id
_entity_poly.type
_entity_poly.pdbx_seq_one_letter_code
_entity_poly.pdbx_strand_id
1 'polypeptide(L)' 'LTQAGRADDAEKQFLEAIRIDDSYAEAHYNLGLLYLERGDIDAARRQAERAYALGFPLPGLRRRLERYGSPVNP' A
#
# COMPACT_ATOMS: atom_id res chain seq x y z
N LEU A 1 0.25 6.90 22.78
CA LEU A 1 -0.26 6.36 21.50
C LEU A 1 0.61 5.18 21.11
N THR A 2 0.03 3.99 21.02
CA THR A 2 0.76 2.79 20.57
C THR A 2 0.99 2.87 19.06
N GLN A 3 1.96 2.11 18.55
CA GLN A 3 2.26 2.06 17.11
C GLN A 3 1.02 1.65 16.28
N ALA A 4 0.16 0.80 16.85
CA ALA A 4 -1.12 0.39 16.27
C ALA A 4 -2.08 1.57 16.06
N GLY A 5 -2.26 2.46 17.05
CA GLY A 5 -3.14 3.61 16.89
C GLY A 5 -2.69 4.59 15.80
N ARG A 6 -1.37 4.75 15.61
CA ARG A 6 -0.82 5.57 14.53
C ARG A 6 -1.00 4.92 13.14
N ALA A 7 -0.95 3.60 13.08
CA ALA A 7 -1.21 2.84 11.86
C ALA A 7 -2.68 2.96 11.43
N ASP A 8 -3.62 2.90 12.37
CA ASP A 8 -5.05 3.02 12.10
C ASP A 8 -5.44 4.42 11.62
N ASP A 9 -4.84 5.47 12.19
CA ASP A 9 -5.04 6.83 11.70
C ASP A 9 -4.42 7.03 10.31
N ALA A 10 -3.23 6.47 10.06
CA ALA A 10 -2.59 6.54 8.75
C ALA A 10 -3.44 5.86 7.66
N GLU A 11 -4.02 4.70 7.95
CA GLU A 11 -4.93 4.02 7.03
C GLU A 11 -6.10 4.92 6.62
N LYS A 12 -6.76 5.55 7.60
CA LYS A 12 -7.89 6.45 7.33
C LYS A 12 -7.47 7.62 6.45
N GLN A 13 -6.30 8.21 6.69
CA GLN A 13 -5.79 9.31 5.88
C GLN A 13 -5.51 8.87 4.43
N PHE A 14 -4.89 7.71 4.22
CA PHE A 14 -4.64 7.22 2.86
C PHE A 14 -5.94 6.83 2.14
N LEU A 15 -6.88 6.19 2.83
CA LEU A 15 -8.19 5.87 2.27
C LEU A 15 -8.97 7.13 1.89
N GLU A 16 -8.93 8.17 2.71
CA GLU A 16 -9.56 9.45 2.39
C GLU A 16 -8.87 10.14 1.21
N ALA A 17 -7.54 10.09 1.14
CA ALA A 17 -6.79 10.61 0.01
C ALA A 17 -7.17 9.89 -1.30
N ILE A 18 -7.28 8.56 -1.27
CA ILE A 18 -7.75 7.74 -2.41
C ILE A 18 -9.22 8.04 -2.75
N ARG A 19 -10.06 8.32 -1.75
CA ARG A 19 -11.46 8.70 -1.97
C ARG A 19 -11.59 10.05 -2.69
N ILE A 20 -10.68 10.98 -2.40
CA ILE A 20 -10.64 12.31 -3.03
C ILE A 20 -10.01 12.22 -4.42
N ASP A 21 -8.93 11.46 -4.56
CA ASP A 21 -8.20 11.24 -5.79
C ASP A 21 -7.76 9.76 -5.92
N ASP A 22 -8.50 9.01 -6.74
CA ASP A 22 -8.25 7.59 -6.99
C ASP A 22 -6.98 7.30 -7.80
N SER A 23 -6.32 8.36 -8.28
CA SER A 23 -5.09 8.36 -9.03
C SER A 23 -3.89 8.78 -8.18
N TYR A 24 -4.10 9.03 -6.88
CA TYR A 24 -3.02 9.41 -5.97
C TYR A 24 -2.14 8.19 -5.63
N ALA A 25 -1.19 7.93 -6.50
CA ALA A 25 -0.39 6.72 -6.51
C ALA A 25 0.46 6.52 -5.24
N GLU A 26 0.91 7.60 -4.62
CA GLU A 26 1.67 7.56 -3.36
C GLU A 26 0.81 7.07 -2.18
N ALA A 27 -0.48 7.43 -2.15
CA ALA A 27 -1.40 6.93 -1.14
C ALA A 27 -1.64 5.42 -1.29
N HIS A 28 -1.80 4.93 -2.52
CA HIS A 28 -1.84 3.50 -2.80
C HIS A 28 -0.56 2.79 -2.35
N TYR A 29 0.62 3.34 -2.66
CA TYR A 29 1.90 2.75 -2.22
C TYR A 29 2.01 2.66 -0.69
N ASN A 30 1.72 3.76 0.02
CA ASN A 30 1.82 3.81 1.48
C ASN A 30 0.79 2.91 2.17
N LEU A 31 -0.43 2.84 1.63
CA LEU A 31 -1.45 1.91 2.11
C LEU A 31 -1.02 0.45 1.87
N GLY A 32 -0.34 0.16 0.76
CA GLY A 32 0.26 -1.14 0.49
C GLY A 32 1.35 -1.53 1.50
N LEU A 33 2.23 -0.61 1.88
CA LEU A 33 3.22 -0.82 2.95
C LEU A 33 2.54 -1.11 4.30
N LEU A 34 1.50 -0.36 4.63
CA LEU A 34 0.76 -0.50 5.88
C LEU A 34 0.09 -1.88 5.99
N TYR A 35 -0.58 -2.34 4.93
CA TYR A 35 -1.16 -3.68 4.89
C TYR A 35 -0.12 -4.77 5.00
N LEU A 36 1.04 -4.58 4.36
CA LEU A 36 2.14 -5.53 4.47
C LEU A 36 2.70 -5.63 5.89
N GLU A 37 2.80 -4.52 6.62
CA GLU A 37 3.21 -4.50 8.03
C GLU A 37 2.21 -5.19 8.95
N ARG A 38 0.92 -5.17 8.59
CA ARG A 38 -0.14 -5.90 9.30
C ARG A 38 -0.27 -7.37 8.86
N GLY A 39 0.51 -7.81 7.87
CA GLY A 39 0.47 -9.17 7.33
C GLY A 39 -0.67 -9.43 6.33
N ASP A 40 -1.43 -8.40 5.93
CA ASP A 40 -2.43 -8.51 4.87
C ASP A 40 -1.75 -8.40 3.50
N ILE A 41 -1.16 -9.52 3.07
CA ILE A 41 -0.37 -9.60 1.83
C ILE A 41 -1.23 -9.35 0.59
N ASP A 42 -2.50 -9.75 0.63
CA ASP A 42 -3.42 -9.58 -0.50
C ASP A 42 -3.84 -8.12 -0.66
N ALA A 43 -4.17 -7.43 0.42
CA ALA A 43 -4.45 -6.00 0.36
C ALA A 43 -3.20 -5.21 -0.03
N ALA A 44 -2.04 -5.57 0.49
CA ALA A 44 -0.78 -4.95 0.12
C ALA A 44 -0.48 -5.07 -1.38
N ARG A 45 -0.69 -6.26 -1.97
CA ARG A 45 -0.51 -6.49 -3.41
C ARG A 45 -1.45 -5.61 -4.24
N ARG A 46 -2.75 -5.59 -3.94
CA ARG A 46 -3.73 -4.80 -4.70
C ARG A 46 -3.37 -3.31 -4.73
N GLN A 47 -2.94 -2.78 -3.59
CA GLN A 47 -2.54 -1.37 -3.49
C GLN A 47 -1.22 -1.11 -4.23
N ALA A 48 -0.28 -2.05 -4.18
CA ALA A 48 0.96 -1.96 -4.94
C ALA A 48 0.72 -2.01 -6.47
N GLU A 49 -0.15 -2.88 -6.96
CA GLU A 49 -0.56 -2.95 -8.36
C GLU A 49 -1.17 -1.62 -8.80
N ARG A 50 -2.07 -1.05 -7.99
CA ARG A 50 -2.69 0.23 -8.31
C ARG A 50 -1.68 1.38 -8.36
N ALA A 51 -0.76 1.47 -7.39
CA ALA A 51 0.29 2.47 -7.40
C ALA A 51 1.18 2.35 -8.64
N TYR A 52 1.53 1.12 -9.03
CA TYR A 52 2.38 0.87 -10.18
C TYR A 52 1.70 1.16 -11.51
N ALA A 53 0.41 0.81 -11.65
CA ALA A 53 -0.41 1.15 -12.82
C ALA A 53 -0.55 2.69 -13.01
N LEU A 54 -0.47 3.45 -11.92
CA LEU A 54 -0.46 4.92 -11.92
C LEU A 54 0.95 5.51 -12.18
N GLY A 55 1.93 4.68 -12.51
CA GLY A 55 3.30 5.09 -12.81
C GLY A 55 4.19 5.32 -11.59
N PHE A 56 3.72 5.01 -10.38
CA PHE A 56 4.53 5.17 -9.18
C PHE A 56 5.44 3.94 -8.99
N PRO A 57 6.75 4.14 -8.80
CA PRO A 57 7.66 3.03 -8.55
C PRO A 57 7.35 2.37 -7.20
N LEU A 58 7.72 1.10 -7.02
CA LEU A 58 7.47 0.37 -5.77
C LEU A 58 8.77 0.12 -4.99
N PRO A 59 9.46 1.17 -4.47
CA PRO A 59 10.77 1.02 -3.86
C PRO A 59 10.68 0.13 -2.62
N GLY A 60 11.27 -1.07 -2.72
CA GLY A 60 11.27 -2.05 -1.64
C GLY A 60 9.97 -2.85 -1.50
N LEU A 61 8.79 -2.24 -1.67
CA LEU A 61 7.49 -2.93 -1.55
C LEU A 61 7.37 -4.13 -2.49
N ARG A 62 7.73 -3.96 -3.77
CA ARG A 62 7.68 -5.05 -4.76
C ARG A 62 8.52 -6.26 -4.32
N ARG A 63 9.78 -6.03 -3.94
CA ARG A 63 10.68 -7.10 -3.46
C ARG A 63 10.18 -7.76 -2.18
N ARG A 64 9.54 -6.99 -1.29
CA ARG A 64 8.96 -7.56 -0.05
C ARG A 64 7.80 -8.49 -0.41
N LEU A 65 6.88 -8.06 -1.26
CA LEU A 65 5.74 -8.86 -1.71
C LEU A 65 6.15 -10.12 -2.47
N GLU A 66 7.19 -10.04 -3.31
CA GLU A 66 7.80 -11.21 -3.96
C GLU A 66 8.30 -12.25 -2.95
N ARG A 67 8.90 -11.84 -1.82
CA ARG A 67 9.33 -12.77 -0.75
C ARG A 67 8.16 -13.47 -0.05
N TYR A 68 6.97 -12.88 -0.09
CA TYR A 68 5.73 -13.50 0.39
C TYR A 68 5.03 -14.34 -0.70
N GLY A 69 5.67 -14.56 -1.86
CA GLY A 69 5.06 -15.30 -2.97
C GLY A 69 3.93 -14.55 -3.66
N SER A 70 3.86 -13.22 -3.48
CA SER A 70 2.79 -12.34 -3.96
C SER A 70 3.36 -11.32 -4.94
N PRO A 71 3.86 -11.73 -6.12
CA PRO A 71 4.48 -10.80 -7.06
C PRO A 71 3.49 -9.72 -7.52
N VAL A 72 3.99 -8.49 -7.67
CA VAL A 72 3.20 -7.37 -8.21
C VAL A 72 3.33 -7.36 -9.72
N ASN A 73 2.19 -7.39 -10.41
CA ASN A 73 2.14 -7.31 -11.87
C ASN A 73 1.82 -5.87 -12.33
N PRO A 74 2.36 -5.44 -13.49
CA PRO A 74 1.98 -4.19 -14.16
C PRO A 74 0.50 -4.07 -14.50
#